data_AF-A0A9N9KEW8-F1
#
_entry.id   AF-A0A9N9KEW8-F1
#
_cell.length_a   1.000
_cell.length_b   1.000
_cell.length_c   1.000
_cell.angle_alpha   90.00
_cell.angle_beta   90.00
_cell.angle_gamma   90.00
#
_symmetry.space_group_name_H-M   'P 1'
#
loop_
_entity.id
_entity.type
_entity.pdbx_description
1 polymer ?
#
loop_
_entity_poly.entity_id
_entity_poly.type
_entity_poly.pdbx_seq_one_letter_code
_entity_poly.pdbx_strand_id
1 'polypeptide(L)' 'MNEAISIVKQNLTELMNNSIESFFFTTDLWIQDHKPYIGITIYWITSDFNIKSALFIIETFKYFHIGNNIKD' A
#
# COMPACT_ATOMS: atom_id res chain seq x y z
N MET A 1 -2.82 18.01 -11.23
CA MET A 1 -2.17 16.92 -10.45
C MET A 1 -3.13 16.32 -9.42
N ASN A 2 -3.78 17.13 -8.57
CA ASN A 2 -4.73 16.63 -7.56
C ASN A 2 -5.96 15.92 -8.15
N GLU A 3 -6.45 16.38 -9.30
CA GLU A 3 -7.60 15.78 -9.98
C GLU A 3 -7.29 14.37 -10.53
N ALA A 4 -6.12 14.20 -11.16
CA ALA A 4 -5.67 12.90 -11.65
C ALA A 4 -5.50 11.87 -10.51
N ILE A 5 -4.94 12.31 -9.36
CA ILE A 5 -4.81 11.47 -8.17
C ILE A 5 -6.21 11.08 -7.64
N SER A 6 -7.16 12.01 -7.62
CA SER A 6 -8.53 11.74 -7.18
C SER A 6 -9.22 10.70 -8.08
N ILE A 7 -9.08 10.83 -9.39
CA ILE A 7 -9.65 9.87 -10.36
C ILE A 7 -9.03 8.49 -10.19
N VAL A 8 -7.71 8.40 -10.07
CA VAL A 8 -7.01 7.12 -9.85
C VAL A 8 -7.47 6.47 -8.54
N LYS A 9 -7.63 7.25 -7.47
CA LYS A 9 -8.12 6.75 -6.18
C LYS A 9 -9.55 6.23 -6.25
N GLN A 10 -10.42 6.93 -6.98
CA GLN A 10 -11.80 6.51 -7.18
C GLN A 10 -11.87 5.21 -7.99
N ASN A 11 -11.13 5.11 -9.09
CA ASN A 11 -11.03 3.89 -9.90
C ASN A 11 -10.46 2.71 -9.11
N LEU A 12 -9.43 2.95 -8.30
CA LEU A 12 -8.84 1.91 -7.45
C LEU A 12 -9.85 1.43 -6.40
N THR A 13 -10.60 2.36 -5.80
CA THR A 13 -11.63 2.04 -4.79
C THR A 13 -12.75 1.19 -5.39
N GLU A 14 -13.27 1.56 -6.56
CA GLU A 14 -14.26 0.76 -7.29
C GLU A 14 -13.72 -0.62 -7.66
N LEU A 15 -12.48 -0.67 -8.15
CA LEU A 15 -11.86 -1.93 -8.54
C LEU A 15 -11.65 -2.85 -7.33
N MET A 16 -11.23 -2.31 -6.19
CA MET A 16 -11.07 -3.06 -4.95
C MET A 16 -12.42 -3.57 -4.44
N ASN A 17 -13.45 -2.71 -4.39
CA ASN A 17 -14.79 -3.10 -3.92
C ASN A 17 -15.41 -4.21 -4.77
N ASN A 18 -15.10 -4.25 -6.07
CA ASN A 18 -15.68 -5.21 -7.01
C ASN A 18 -14.87 -6.49 -7.18
N SER A 19 -13.61 -6.55 -6.72
CA SER A 19 -12.72 -7.68 -7.04
C SER A 19 -12.00 -8.32 -5.86
N ILE A 20 -12.13 -7.78 -4.64
CA ILE A 20 -11.49 -8.34 -3.45
C ILE A 20 -12.41 -9.36 -2.78
N GLU A 21 -12.04 -10.63 -2.88
CA GLU A 21 -12.57 -11.69 -2.00
C GLU A 21 -11.62 -11.93 -0.82
N SER A 22 -10.31 -11.94 -1.09
CA SER A 22 -9.25 -12.06 -0.10
C SER A 22 -8.10 -11.12 -0.46
N PHE A 23 -7.48 -10.53 0.56
CA PHE A 23 -6.34 -9.64 0.39
C PHE A 23 -5.28 -9.89 1.46
N PHE A 24 -4.05 -9.52 1.14
CA PHE A 24 -2.96 -9.43 2.11
C PHE A 24 -2.14 -8.18 1.86
N PHE A 25 -1.46 -7.72 2.91
CA PHE A 25 -0.55 -6.59 2.83
C PHE A 25 0.89 -7.08 2.96
N THR A 26 1.81 -6.46 2.22
CA THR A 26 3.23 -6.50 2.57
C THR A 26 3.62 -5.13 3.11
N THR A 27 4.47 -5.17 4.13
CA THR A 27 5.13 -3.99 4.67
C THR A 27 6.61 -4.13 4.38
N ASP A 28 7.11 -3.27 3.49
CA ASP A 28 8.50 -3.22 3.09
C ASP A 28 9.20 -2.07 3.81
N LEU A 29 10.33 -2.36 4.46
CA LEU A 29 11.13 -1.37 5.18
C LEU A 29 12.52 -1.29 4.57
N TRP A 30 12.94 -0.09 4.18
CA TRP A 30 14.28 0.14 3.65
C TRP A 30 14.83 1.50 4.06
N ILE A 31 16.14 1.69 3.85
CA ILE A 31 16.82 2.97 4.08
C ILE A 31 17.45 3.40 2.76
N GLN A 32 17.21 4.65 2.36
CA GLN A 32 17.87 5.29 1.23
C GLN A 32 18.34 6.68 1.66
N ASP A 33 19.60 7.03 1.40
CA ASP A 33 20.20 8.33 1.75
C ASP A 33 19.97 8.75 3.21
N HIS A 34 20.19 7.81 4.15
CA HIS A 34 19.95 7.96 5.59
C HIS A 34 18.50 8.27 6.00
N LYS A 35 17.53 8.11 5.07
CA LYS A 35 16.11 8.24 5.34
C LYS A 35 15.46 6.85 5.38
N PRO A 36 14.74 6.51 6.45
CA PRO A 36 13.95 5.29 6.49
C PRO A 36 12.65 5.46 5.70
N TYR A 37 12.22 4.40 5.06
CA TYR A 37 10.98 4.32 4.30
C TYR A 37 10.17 3.11 4.72
N ILE A 38 8.86 3.30 4.79
CA ILE A 38 7.87 2.23 4.90
C ILE A 38 7.01 2.26 3.65
N GLY A 39 6.96 1.13 2.96
CA GLY A 39 6.07 0.88 1.84
C GLY A 39 5.00 -0.12 2.27
N ILE A 40 3.73 0.16 1.98
CA ILE A 40 2.67 -0.83 2.12
C ILE A 40 2.09 -1.11 0.75
N THR A 41 2.09 -2.38 0.38
CA THR A 41 1.50 -2.87 -0.86
C THR A 41 0.36 -3.81 -0.51
N ILE A 42 -0.82 -3.59 -1.10
CA ILE A 42 -1.93 -4.52 -1.03
C ILE A 42 -1.90 -5.47 -2.21
N TYR A 43 -2.21 -6.73 -1.96
CA TYR A 43 -2.35 -7.79 -2.95
C TYR A 43 -3.70 -8.46 -2.74
N TRP A 44 -4.35 -8.84 -3.84
CA TRP A 44 -5.60 -9.59 -3.80
C TRP A 44 -5.73 -10.50 -5.01
N ILE A 45 -6.60 -11.49 -4.87
CA ILE A 45 -6.94 -12.44 -5.93
C ILE A 45 -8.32 -12.06 -6.47
N THR A 46 -8.42 -11.90 -7.79
CA THR A 46 -9.70 -11.70 -8.47
C THR A 46 -10.46 -13.01 -8.65
N SER A 47 -11.76 -12.96 -8.95
CA SER A 47 -12.58 -14.13 -9.33
C SER A 47 -11.96 -15.03 -10.41
N ASP A 48 -11.18 -14.43 -11.32
CA ASP A 48 -10.54 -15.12 -12.43
C ASP A 48 -9.15 -15.69 -12.07
N PHE A 49 -8.86 -15.83 -10.77
CA PHE A 49 -7.60 -16.33 -10.22
C PHE A 49 -6.34 -15.54 -10.61
N ASN A 50 -6.51 -14.27 -11.02
CA ASN A 50 -5.39 -13.36 -11.26
C ASN A 50 -4.98 -12.64 -9.97
N ILE A 51 -3.68 -12.50 -9.76
CA ILE A 51 -3.11 -11.69 -8.67
C ILE A 51 -3.03 -10.24 -9.14
N LYS A 52 -3.58 -9.33 -8.34
CA LYS A 52 -3.41 -7.89 -8.51
C LYS A 52 -2.69 -7.29 -7.31
N SER A 53 -2.02 -6.17 -7.55
CA SER A 53 -1.37 -5.40 -6.49
C SER A 53 -1.54 -3.91 -6.70
N ALA A 54 -1.51 -3.16 -5.60
CA ALA A 54 -1.48 -1.70 -5.61
C ALA A 54 -0.59 -1.19 -4.49
N LEU A 55 0.24 -0.20 -4.82
CA LEU A 55 1.04 0.53 -3.84
C LEU A 55 0.11 1.47 -3.06
N PHE A 56 0.00 1.26 -1.76
CA PHE A 56 -0.94 1.99 -0.91
C PHE A 56 -0.29 3.24 -0.32
N ILE A 57 0.93 3.08 0.21
CA ILE A 57 1.66 4.17 0.83
C ILE A 57 3.17 3.97 0.68
N ILE A 58 3.89 5.07 0.47
CA ILE A 58 5.34 5.17 0.70
C ILE A 58 5.54 6.40 1.57
N GLU A 59 5.99 6.19 2.79
CA GLU A 59 6.22 7.28 3.74
C GLU A 59 7.59 7.16 4.39
N THR A 60 8.16 8.32 4.72
CA THR A 60 9.30 8.41 5.62
C THR A 60 8.80 8.51 7.05
N PHE A 61 9.44 7.81 7.99
CA PHE A 61 9.06 7.87 9.40
C PHE A 61 10.24 8.29 10.27
N LYS A 62 9.95 8.96 11.39
CA LYS A 62 10.99 9.35 12.37
C LYS A 62 11.19 8.21 13.38
N TYR A 63 12.42 8.03 13.85
CA TYR A 63 12.80 7.06 14.89
C TYR A 63 12.61 5.59 14.49
N PHE A 64 13.30 5.17 13.42
CA PHE A 64 13.21 3.84 12.81
C PHE A 64 13.83 2.67 13.60
N HIS A 65 14.30 2.95 14.81
CA HIS A 65 14.87 1.96 15.73
C HIS A 65 13.92 1.59 16.88
N ILE A 66 12.68 2.07 16.87
CA ILE A 66 11.74 1.89 17.98
C ILE A 66 10.45 1.24 17.46
N GLY A 67 10.19 0.00 17.90
CA GLY A 67 8.99 -0.76 17.53
C GLY A 67 7.66 -0.12 17.95
N ASN A 68 7.68 0.84 18.89
CA ASN A 68 6.48 1.53 19.37
C ASN A 68 5.68 2.29 18.30
N ASN A 69 6.29 2.60 17.15
CA ASN A 69 5.62 3.32 16.06
C ASN A 69 4.90 2.40 15.07
N ILE A 70 5.07 1.08 15.20
CA ILE A 70 4.32 0.08 14.46
C ILE A 70 3.22 -0.42 15.42
N LYS A 71 1.99 0.03 15.23
CA LYS A 71 0.85 -0.48 16.01
C LYS A 71 0.29 -1.71 15.31
N ASP A 72 0.10 -2.79 16.07
CA ASP A 72 -0.64 -3.99 15.70
C ASP A 72 -2.11 -3.67 15.35
#